data_AF-S7VFS3-F1
#
_entry.id   AF-S7VFS3-F1
#
_cell.length_a   1.000
_cell.length_b   1.000
_cell.length_c   1.000
_cell.angle_alpha   90.00
_cell.angle_beta   90.00
_cell.angle_gamma   90.00
#
_symmetry.space_group_name_H-M   'P 1'
#
loop_
_entity.id
_entity.type
_entity.pdbx_description
1 polymer ?
#
loop_
_entity_poly.entity_id
_entity_poly.type
_entity_poly.pdbx_seq_one_letter_code
_entity_poly.pdbx_strand_id
1 'polypeptide(L)'
;METHVSNHMGIKTKKGFNRIDMKGFKLILSLSALAAFHINDVKAQSGYVEDALRFSQYGSNGTARITSLGGTGNSLGGDLSNIHNNPAGLGFYQNSEFSFTAGYSDWNASTSLLGQTENFNKTNFSLPNLGVVISRAKGPLEVGDWRGGSFGISINRQATYNNDFGYFSNQFDQGSILDYYVDVYNDIGVPGGTDGLFFDAFLINPVSGGGYDYSPNATLALEKTEKVQNEGTMSQIGFSYGGNYKNKLFIGASIGINSISYSSTKTYDEEFLDDNNQTSLLVLYKKT
;
A
#
# COMPACT_ATOMS: atom_id res chain seq x y z
N MET A 1 -49.33 43.85 68.76
CA MET A 1 -48.20 44.05 67.81
C MET A 1 -47.90 42.66 67.23
N GLU A 2 -48.60 42.15 66.21
CA GLU A 2 -48.94 42.78 64.90
C GLU A 2 -47.68 43.43 64.30
N THR A 3 -47.14 43.08 63.13
CA THR A 3 -47.74 42.47 61.92
C THR A 3 -46.66 42.01 60.90
N HIS A 4 -47.07 41.06 60.06
CA HIS A 4 -46.83 40.88 58.61
C HIS A 4 -45.54 40.29 57.97
N VAL A 5 -45.85 39.25 57.20
CA VAL A 5 -45.17 38.49 56.14
C VAL A 5 -45.04 39.31 54.83
N SER A 6 -43.97 39.12 54.04
CA SER A 6 -44.05 38.80 52.58
C SER A 6 -42.67 38.63 51.90
N ASN A 7 -42.63 37.69 50.96
CA ASN A 7 -41.52 37.24 50.12
C ASN A 7 -41.00 38.30 49.13
N HIS A 8 -39.71 38.20 48.73
CA HIS A 8 -39.37 38.33 47.31
C HIS A 8 -38.14 37.49 46.90
N MET A 9 -38.38 36.68 45.88
CA MET A 9 -37.47 35.81 45.14
C MET A 9 -36.52 36.65 44.24
N GLY A 10 -35.24 36.27 44.12
CA GLY A 10 -34.27 36.99 43.28
C GLY A 10 -32.89 36.31 43.12
N ILE A 11 -32.86 35.22 42.33
CA ILE A 11 -31.80 34.78 41.38
C ILE A 11 -30.31 35.04 41.77
N LYS A 12 -29.60 33.97 42.15
CA LYS A 12 -28.12 33.91 42.11
C LYS A 12 -27.64 33.72 40.67
N THR A 13 -27.04 34.73 40.06
CA THR A 13 -26.27 34.59 38.81
C THR A 13 -24.87 34.03 39.11
N LYS A 14 -24.66 32.74 38.81
CA LYS A 14 -23.32 32.14 38.67
C LYS A 14 -22.68 32.66 37.38
N LYS A 15 -21.54 33.36 37.49
CA LYS A 15 -20.56 33.46 36.40
C LYS A 15 -19.16 33.57 36.99
N GLY A 16 -18.47 32.44 37.03
CA GLY A 16 -17.04 32.34 37.31
C GLY A 16 -16.48 31.29 36.37
N PHE A 17 -15.89 31.76 35.27
CA PHE A 17 -15.24 30.94 34.23
C PHE A 17 -14.12 30.11 34.88
N ASN A 18 -14.13 28.80 34.65
CA ASN A 18 -13.03 27.92 35.08
C ASN A 18 -11.75 28.32 34.34
N ARG A 19 -10.71 28.66 35.11
CA ARG A 19 -9.35 28.87 34.58
C ARG A 19 -8.83 27.53 34.05
N ILE A 20 -8.56 27.47 32.75
CA ILE A 20 -7.90 26.35 32.10
C ILE A 20 -6.47 26.26 32.66
N ASP A 21 -6.06 25.07 33.12
CA ASP A 21 -4.72 24.83 33.66
C ASP A 21 -3.65 25.08 32.60
N MET A 22 -2.89 26.14 32.82
CA MET A 22 -1.96 26.73 31.85
C MET A 22 -0.67 25.92 31.66
N LYS A 23 -0.47 24.86 32.47
CA LYS A 23 0.70 23.97 32.37
C LYS A 23 0.57 22.97 31.22
N GLY A 24 -0.60 22.38 31.02
CA GLY A 24 -0.85 21.45 29.92
C GLY A 24 -0.86 22.13 28.55
N PHE A 25 -1.40 23.36 28.47
CA PHE A 25 -1.42 24.13 27.24
C PHE A 25 -0.02 24.53 26.75
N LYS A 26 0.89 24.88 27.68
CA LYS A 26 2.29 25.17 27.36
C LYS A 26 3.06 23.95 26.86
N LEU A 27 2.76 22.75 27.40
CA LEU A 27 3.36 21.49 26.96
C LEU A 27 2.93 21.14 25.52
N ILE A 28 1.65 21.32 25.21
CA ILE A 28 1.10 21.10 23.85
C ILE A 28 1.70 22.11 22.86
N LEU A 29 1.84 23.37 23.26
CA LEU A 29 2.48 24.41 22.43
C LEU A 29 3.98 24.14 22.20
N SER A 30 4.69 23.62 23.22
CA SER A 30 6.10 23.26 23.08
C SER A 30 6.33 22.01 22.22
N LEU A 31 5.43 21.02 22.29
CA LEU A 31 5.51 19.83 21.43
C LEU A 31 5.20 20.17 19.96
N SER A 32 4.25 21.08 19.72
CA SER A 32 3.94 21.55 18.37
C SER A 32 5.02 22.48 17.80
N ALA A 33 5.70 23.27 18.63
CA ALA A 33 6.87 24.03 18.22
C ALA A 33 8.11 23.16 17.91
N LEU A 34 8.29 22.04 18.62
CA LEU A 34 9.38 21.09 18.36
C LEU A 34 9.18 20.30 17.06
N ALA A 35 7.92 20.04 16.68
CA ALA A 35 7.57 19.44 15.39
C ALA A 35 7.83 20.37 14.18
N ALA A 36 7.93 21.69 14.41
CA ALA A 36 8.14 22.67 13.35
C ALA A 36 9.62 22.89 12.95
N PHE A 37 10.59 22.31 13.68
CA PHE A 37 12.03 22.57 13.49
C PHE A 37 12.82 21.45 12.78
N HIS A 38 12.15 20.47 12.17
CA HIS A 38 12.82 19.45 11.36
C HIS A 38 12.33 19.50 9.90
N ILE A 39 12.87 20.44 9.14
CA ILE A 39 12.87 20.39 7.67
C ILE A 39 14.33 20.27 7.26
N ASN A 40 14.82 19.03 7.22
CA ASN A 40 16.05 18.75 6.50
C ASN A 40 15.68 18.59 5.03
N ASP A 41 16.43 19.24 4.14
CA ASP A 41 16.33 19.04 2.69
C ASP A 41 16.54 17.57 2.35
N VAL A 42 15.42 16.85 2.18
CA VAL A 42 15.44 15.49 1.64
C VAL A 42 15.67 15.63 0.15
N LYS A 43 16.90 15.36 -0.29
CA LYS A 43 17.16 15.07 -1.70
C LYS A 43 16.27 13.89 -2.08
N ALA A 44 15.31 14.11 -2.96
CA ALA A 44 14.44 13.08 -3.49
C ALA A 44 15.32 11.99 -4.12
N GLN A 45 15.39 10.84 -3.45
CA GLN A 45 15.98 9.64 -4.02
C GLN A 45 14.91 9.07 -4.96
N SER A 46 15.21 9.07 -6.27
CA SER A 46 14.41 8.41 -7.31
C SER A 46 14.09 6.97 -6.86
N GLY A 47 12.81 6.58 -6.85
CA GLY A 47 12.34 5.24 -6.46
C GLY A 47 11.54 5.17 -5.14
N TYR A 48 11.85 6.00 -4.14
CA TYR A 48 11.13 5.93 -2.85
C TYR A 48 9.71 6.46 -2.92
N VAL A 49 9.42 7.38 -3.84
CA VAL A 49 8.08 7.94 -4.01
C VAL A 49 7.15 6.91 -4.63
N GLU A 50 7.63 6.15 -5.63
CA GLU A 50 6.88 5.05 -6.22
C GLU A 50 6.58 3.96 -5.18
N ASP A 51 7.57 3.57 -4.38
CA ASP A 51 7.38 2.56 -3.33
C ASP A 51 6.48 3.05 -2.19
N ALA A 52 6.65 4.30 -1.75
CA ALA A 52 5.76 4.91 -0.77
C ALA A 52 4.31 4.96 -1.28
N LEU A 53 4.11 5.33 -2.54
CA LEU A 53 2.79 5.33 -3.16
C LEU A 53 2.22 3.91 -3.22
N ARG A 54 3.00 2.92 -3.70
CA ARG A 54 2.60 1.51 -3.80
C ARG A 54 2.17 0.92 -2.46
N PHE A 55 2.91 1.21 -1.38
CA PHE A 55 2.63 0.66 -0.05
C PHE A 55 1.64 1.50 0.76
N SER A 56 1.32 2.72 0.33
CA SER A 56 0.27 3.55 0.93
C SER A 56 -1.14 3.19 0.49
N GLN A 57 -1.29 2.49 -0.64
CA GLN A 57 -2.59 2.13 -1.18
C GLN A 57 -3.05 0.77 -0.65
N TYR A 58 -4.18 0.78 0.06
CA TYR A 58 -4.85 -0.41 0.55
C TYR A 58 -6.06 -0.74 -0.33
N GLY A 59 -6.20 -2.01 -0.71
CA GLY A 59 -7.39 -2.49 -1.41
C GLY A 59 -8.56 -2.76 -0.46
N SER A 60 -9.65 -3.32 -1.00
CA SER A 60 -10.74 -3.87 -0.19
C SER A 60 -10.19 -5.00 0.68
N ASN A 61 -10.09 -4.76 1.99
CA ASN A 61 -9.60 -5.72 2.97
C ASN A 61 -10.75 -6.17 3.89
N GLY A 62 -10.69 -7.41 4.35
CA GLY A 62 -11.56 -7.92 5.41
C GLY A 62 -11.86 -9.40 5.24
N THR A 63 -12.92 -9.85 5.92
CA THR A 63 -13.52 -11.16 5.68
C THR A 63 -14.28 -11.15 4.35
N ALA A 64 -14.66 -12.33 3.85
CA ALA A 64 -15.56 -12.45 2.69
C ALA A 64 -16.81 -11.55 2.84
N ARG A 65 -17.37 -11.44 4.05
CA ARG A 65 -18.53 -10.59 4.35
C ARG A 65 -18.24 -9.11 4.09
N ILE A 66 -17.10 -8.61 4.57
CA ILE A 66 -16.74 -7.19 4.39
C ILE A 66 -16.34 -6.89 2.95
N THR A 67 -15.56 -7.78 2.32
CA THR A 67 -15.17 -7.61 0.91
C THR A 67 -16.41 -7.63 -0.01
N SER A 68 -17.40 -8.48 0.28
CA SER A 68 -18.68 -8.53 -0.46
C SER A 68 -19.49 -7.24 -0.35
N LEU A 69 -19.29 -6.47 0.72
CA LEU A 69 -19.91 -5.16 0.93
C LEU A 69 -19.05 -4.01 0.40
N GLY A 70 -18.04 -4.30 -0.43
CA GLY A 70 -17.15 -3.29 -1.01
C GLY A 70 -15.98 -2.89 -0.10
N GLY A 71 -15.68 -3.67 0.95
CA GLY A 71 -14.51 -3.43 1.82
C GLY A 71 -14.76 -2.48 2.98
N THR A 72 -16.01 -2.02 3.19
CA THR A 72 -16.35 -1.07 4.24
C THR A 72 -16.54 -1.76 5.61
N GLY A 73 -15.44 -2.12 6.28
CA GLY A 73 -15.49 -2.83 7.57
C GLY A 73 -15.74 -1.97 8.82
N ASN A 74 -15.73 -0.63 8.69
CA ASN A 74 -15.76 0.26 9.86
C ASN A 74 -17.13 0.40 10.53
N SER A 75 -18.22 0.22 9.76
CA SER A 75 -19.59 0.44 10.25
C SER A 75 -20.25 -0.82 10.84
N LEU A 76 -19.67 -2.00 10.62
CA LEU A 76 -20.29 -3.27 10.97
C LEU A 76 -19.53 -3.90 12.14
N GLY A 77 -20.22 -4.05 13.28
CA GLY A 77 -19.70 -4.77 14.45
C GLY A 77 -19.90 -6.27 14.33
N GLY A 78 -19.16 -7.04 15.13
CA GLY A 78 -19.29 -8.49 15.21
C GLY A 78 -18.77 -9.22 13.96
N ASP A 79 -17.77 -8.65 13.26
CA ASP A 79 -17.04 -9.31 12.18
C ASP A 79 -15.56 -9.41 12.52
N LEU A 80 -14.87 -10.45 12.03
CA LEU A 80 -13.48 -10.72 12.36
C LEU A 80 -12.55 -9.58 11.91
N SER A 81 -12.94 -8.85 10.85
CA SER A 81 -12.21 -7.65 10.40
C SER A 81 -12.21 -6.50 11.41
N ASN A 82 -13.09 -6.51 12.42
CA ASN A 82 -13.06 -5.53 13.50
C ASN A 82 -11.75 -5.59 14.30
N ILE A 83 -11.01 -6.69 14.25
CA ILE A 83 -9.68 -6.78 14.88
C ILE A 83 -8.77 -5.69 14.28
N HIS A 84 -8.70 -5.53 12.97
CA HIS A 84 -7.76 -4.59 12.35
C HIS A 84 -8.40 -3.29 11.83
N ASN A 85 -9.70 -3.25 11.56
CA ASN A 85 -10.39 -2.05 11.07
C ASN A 85 -11.00 -1.21 12.22
N ASN A 86 -11.81 -1.82 13.09
CA ASN A 86 -12.53 -1.12 14.15
C ASN A 86 -12.66 -1.98 15.43
N PRO A 87 -11.71 -1.91 16.37
CA PRO A 87 -11.67 -2.79 17.56
C PRO A 87 -12.86 -2.61 18.49
N ALA A 88 -13.55 -1.47 18.48
CA ALA A 88 -14.79 -1.30 19.25
C ALA A 88 -15.89 -2.26 18.78
N GLY A 89 -15.88 -2.64 17.49
CA GLY A 89 -16.78 -3.64 16.91
C GLY A 89 -16.66 -5.01 17.55
N LEU A 90 -15.55 -5.33 18.21
CA LEU A 90 -15.39 -6.60 18.96
C LEU A 90 -16.33 -6.68 20.17
N GLY A 91 -16.81 -5.56 20.71
CA GLY A 91 -17.79 -5.55 21.79
C GLY A 91 -19.18 -6.08 21.39
N PHE A 92 -19.42 -6.30 20.10
CA PHE A 92 -20.65 -6.93 19.59
C PHE A 92 -20.60 -8.47 19.63
N TYR A 93 -19.42 -9.08 19.74
CA TYR A 93 -19.29 -10.53 19.80
C TYR A 93 -19.91 -11.08 21.08
N GLN A 94 -20.92 -11.92 20.93
CA GLN A 94 -21.57 -12.61 22.05
C GLN A 94 -20.91 -13.96 22.38
N ASN A 95 -20.26 -14.57 21.38
CA ASN A 95 -19.64 -15.88 21.49
C ASN A 95 -18.20 -15.83 20.95
N SER A 96 -17.41 -16.82 21.33
CA SER A 96 -16.09 -17.00 20.71
C SER A 96 -16.25 -17.60 19.31
N GLU A 97 -15.49 -17.12 18.34
CA GLU A 97 -15.59 -17.49 16.94
C GLU A 97 -14.20 -17.70 16.33
N PHE A 98 -14.07 -18.70 15.48
CA PHE A 98 -12.95 -18.86 14.58
C PHE A 98 -13.46 -18.69 13.14
N SER A 99 -12.73 -17.93 12.32
CA SER A 99 -13.12 -17.69 10.94
C SER A 99 -11.91 -17.56 10.04
N PHE A 100 -12.09 -17.97 8.79
CA PHE A 100 -11.12 -17.78 7.72
C PHE A 100 -11.85 -17.42 6.42
N THR A 101 -11.13 -16.77 5.52
CA THR A 101 -11.62 -16.40 4.19
C THR A 101 -10.72 -17.04 3.15
N ALA A 102 -11.30 -17.75 2.19
CA ALA A 102 -10.62 -18.17 0.97
C ALA A 102 -10.82 -17.10 -0.11
N GLY A 103 -9.76 -16.78 -0.84
CA GLY A 103 -9.74 -15.75 -1.88
C GLY A 103 -9.17 -16.28 -3.18
N TYR A 104 -9.87 -15.94 -4.27
CA TYR A 104 -9.44 -16.13 -5.64
C TYR A 104 -9.38 -14.75 -6.31
N SER A 105 -8.30 -14.48 -7.03
CA SER A 105 -8.12 -13.26 -7.80
C SER A 105 -7.48 -13.57 -9.15
N ASP A 106 -7.99 -12.96 -10.20
CA ASP A 106 -7.45 -13.09 -11.55
C ASP A 106 -7.14 -11.70 -12.11
N TRP A 107 -5.87 -11.45 -12.37
CA TRP A 107 -5.39 -10.20 -12.95
C TRP A 107 -5.22 -10.39 -14.45
N ASN A 108 -5.77 -9.48 -15.24
CA ASN A 108 -5.64 -9.50 -16.70
C ASN A 108 -5.16 -8.12 -17.17
N ALA A 109 -4.15 -8.10 -18.03
CA ALA A 109 -3.66 -6.90 -18.69
C ALA A 109 -3.57 -7.13 -20.19
N SER A 110 -4.01 -6.16 -20.98
CA SER A 110 -3.87 -6.16 -22.43
C SER A 110 -3.13 -4.90 -22.83
N THR A 111 -2.06 -5.08 -23.57
CA THR A 111 -1.11 -4.01 -23.92
C THR A 111 -0.92 -4.02 -25.42
N SER A 112 -0.85 -2.85 -26.05
CA SER A 112 -0.65 -2.75 -27.49
C SER A 112 0.53 -1.86 -27.80
N LEU A 113 1.47 -2.37 -28.59
CA LEU A 113 2.59 -1.63 -29.15
C LEU A 113 2.56 -1.80 -30.66
N LEU A 114 2.54 -0.68 -31.40
CA LEU A 114 2.52 -0.67 -32.87
C LEU A 114 1.43 -1.57 -33.49
N GLY A 115 0.26 -1.62 -32.87
CA GLY A 115 -0.88 -2.43 -33.34
C GLY A 115 -0.80 -3.92 -33.02
N GLN A 116 0.23 -4.36 -32.30
CA GLN A 116 0.38 -5.73 -31.81
C GLN A 116 -0.05 -5.79 -30.35
N THR A 117 -1.02 -6.64 -30.06
CA THR A 117 -1.60 -6.76 -28.71
C THR A 117 -1.04 -7.99 -28.02
N GLU A 118 -0.51 -7.78 -26.83
CA GLU A 118 -0.06 -8.84 -25.93
C GLU A 118 -0.94 -8.89 -24.68
N ASN A 119 -1.28 -10.11 -24.26
CA ASN A 119 -2.18 -10.34 -23.13
C ASN A 119 -1.45 -11.06 -22.00
N PHE A 120 -1.61 -10.55 -20.79
CA PHE A 120 -1.05 -11.12 -19.57
C PHE A 120 -2.17 -11.53 -18.63
N ASN A 121 -2.02 -12.72 -18.04
CA ASN A 121 -2.90 -13.21 -16.99
C ASN A 121 -2.07 -13.65 -15.78
N LYS A 122 -2.52 -13.27 -14.58
CA LYS A 122 -1.98 -13.75 -13.32
C LYS A 122 -3.10 -14.15 -12.38
N THR A 123 -3.26 -15.46 -12.20
CA THR A 123 -4.16 -16.02 -11.19
C THR A 123 -3.47 -16.14 -9.83
N ASN A 124 -4.21 -15.85 -8.75
CA ASN A 124 -3.74 -16.00 -7.37
C ASN A 124 -4.83 -16.59 -6.47
N PHE A 125 -4.49 -17.70 -5.78
CA PHE A 125 -5.29 -18.30 -4.70
C PHE A 125 -4.69 -17.92 -3.35
N SER A 126 -5.53 -17.70 -2.35
CA SER A 126 -5.07 -17.13 -1.07
C SER A 126 -6.03 -17.38 0.09
N LEU A 127 -5.53 -17.14 1.30
CA LEU A 127 -6.33 -17.02 2.53
C LEU A 127 -6.21 -15.59 3.07
N PRO A 128 -7.00 -14.62 2.55
CA PRO A 128 -6.80 -13.20 2.88
C PRO A 128 -7.08 -12.83 4.33
N ASN A 129 -7.84 -13.66 5.05
CA ASN A 129 -8.18 -13.41 6.44
C ASN A 129 -8.25 -14.73 7.20
N LEU A 130 -7.64 -14.76 8.38
CA LEU A 130 -7.68 -15.86 9.32
C LEU A 130 -7.67 -15.28 10.74
N GLY A 131 -8.51 -15.77 11.63
CA GLY A 131 -8.48 -15.27 13.00
C GLY A 131 -9.46 -15.93 13.94
N VAL A 132 -9.31 -15.54 15.19
CA VAL A 132 -10.13 -16.01 16.31
C VAL A 132 -10.52 -14.83 17.18
N VAL A 133 -11.75 -14.85 17.66
CA VAL A 133 -12.27 -13.95 18.69
C VAL A 133 -12.66 -14.79 19.89
N ILE A 134 -12.16 -14.41 21.06
CA ILE A 134 -12.51 -15.00 22.34
C ILE A 134 -13.40 -13.98 23.06
N SER A 135 -14.69 -14.29 23.18
CA SER A 135 -15.67 -13.42 23.82
C SER A 135 -15.96 -13.87 25.25
N ARG A 136 -16.06 -12.88 26.15
CA ARG A 136 -16.61 -13.01 27.50
C ARG A 136 -17.81 -12.09 27.67
N ALA A 137 -18.77 -12.21 26.76
CA ALA A 137 -20.03 -11.48 26.84
C ALA A 137 -20.92 -12.01 27.97
N LYS A 138 -21.63 -11.10 28.61
CA LYS A 138 -22.57 -11.40 29.69
C LYS A 138 -23.96 -11.70 29.16
N GLY A 139 -24.58 -12.75 29.69
CA GLY A 139 -25.96 -13.11 29.37
C GLY A 139 -26.97 -12.00 29.71
N PRO A 140 -28.18 -12.00 29.11
CA PRO A 140 -29.18 -10.94 29.30
C PRO A 140 -29.57 -10.68 30.76
N LEU A 141 -29.55 -11.73 31.59
CA LEU A 141 -29.95 -11.70 32.99
C LEU A 141 -28.82 -11.34 33.95
N GLU A 142 -27.59 -11.22 33.46
CA GLU A 142 -26.45 -10.86 34.31
C GLU A 142 -26.41 -9.35 34.58
N VAL A 143 -26.24 -9.01 35.86
CA VAL A 143 -26.20 -7.63 36.35
C VAL A 143 -24.84 -6.99 36.04
N GLY A 144 -24.87 -5.73 35.63
CA GLY A 144 -23.69 -4.89 35.47
C GLY A 144 -23.74 -4.02 34.22
N ASP A 145 -23.07 -2.88 34.32
CA ASP A 145 -23.03 -1.88 33.26
C ASP A 145 -22.16 -2.33 32.06
N TRP A 146 -21.07 -3.04 32.34
CA TRP A 146 -20.28 -3.73 31.32
C TRP A 146 -20.97 -5.02 30.92
N ARG A 147 -21.31 -5.12 29.63
CA ARG A 147 -21.94 -6.29 28.99
C ARG A 147 -20.92 -7.32 28.51
N GLY A 148 -19.63 -7.06 28.73
CA GLY A 148 -18.53 -7.98 28.46
C GLY A 148 -17.47 -7.35 27.57
N GLY A 149 -16.56 -8.19 27.10
CA GLY A 149 -15.54 -7.82 26.14
C GLY A 149 -14.98 -9.02 25.41
N SER A 150 -14.33 -8.72 24.29
CA SER A 150 -13.83 -9.72 23.35
C SER A 150 -12.41 -9.37 22.96
N PHE A 151 -11.55 -10.37 22.99
CA PHE A 151 -10.18 -10.28 22.51
C PHE A 151 -10.06 -11.03 21.18
N GLY A 152 -9.41 -10.42 20.20
CA GLY A 152 -9.23 -11.01 18.88
C GLY A 152 -7.78 -11.02 18.43
N ILE A 153 -7.42 -12.08 17.74
CA ILE A 153 -6.16 -12.21 17.00
C ILE A 153 -6.50 -12.55 15.55
N SER A 154 -5.92 -11.82 14.60
CA SER A 154 -6.07 -12.12 13.18
C SER A 154 -4.79 -11.91 12.39
N ILE A 155 -4.73 -12.61 11.27
CA ILE A 155 -3.83 -12.32 10.16
C ILE A 155 -4.72 -11.84 9.01
N ASN A 156 -4.45 -10.65 8.50
CA ASN A 156 -5.18 -10.05 7.40
C ASN A 156 -4.23 -9.61 6.29
N ARG A 157 -4.48 -10.05 5.06
CA ARG A 157 -3.84 -9.50 3.87
C ARG A 157 -4.53 -8.20 3.48
N GLN A 158 -3.77 -7.11 3.49
CA GLN A 158 -4.22 -5.75 3.18
C GLN A 158 -4.06 -5.39 1.70
N ALA A 159 -3.00 -5.91 1.06
CA ALA A 159 -2.76 -5.70 -0.38
C ALA A 159 -2.09 -6.92 -1.01
N THR A 160 -2.25 -7.04 -2.32
CA THR A 160 -1.58 -8.03 -3.19
C THR A 160 -0.91 -7.28 -4.31
N TYR A 161 0.31 -7.67 -4.64
CA TYR A 161 1.11 -7.06 -5.70
C TYR A 161 1.28 -7.99 -6.90
N ASN A 162 0.53 -9.09 -6.94
CA ASN A 162 0.58 -10.08 -8.01
C ASN A 162 -0.04 -9.51 -9.29
N ASN A 163 0.80 -8.99 -10.18
CA ASN A 163 0.41 -8.54 -11.51
C ASN A 163 1.56 -8.75 -12.49
N ASP A 164 1.21 -9.22 -13.67
CA ASP A 164 2.12 -9.35 -14.80
C ASP A 164 1.61 -8.42 -15.90
N PHE A 165 2.50 -7.66 -16.52
CA PHE A 165 2.23 -6.83 -17.68
C PHE A 165 3.51 -6.64 -18.48
N GLY A 166 3.41 -6.13 -19.69
CA GLY A 166 4.53 -6.02 -20.59
C GLY A 166 4.12 -5.48 -21.94
N TYR A 167 4.94 -5.68 -22.94
CA TYR A 167 4.58 -5.45 -24.33
C TYR A 167 5.47 -6.28 -25.24
N PHE A 168 5.02 -6.45 -26.47
CA PHE A 168 5.74 -7.13 -27.54
C PHE A 168 5.57 -6.35 -28.83
N SER A 169 6.64 -6.23 -29.62
CA SER A 169 6.53 -5.84 -31.02
C SER A 169 7.67 -6.37 -31.88
N ASN A 170 7.36 -6.79 -33.11
CA ASN A 170 8.33 -7.18 -34.14
C ASN A 170 8.15 -6.40 -35.46
N GLN A 171 7.57 -5.19 -35.38
CA GLN A 171 7.41 -4.31 -36.53
C GLN A 171 8.76 -3.75 -37.01
N PHE A 172 8.81 -3.41 -38.29
CA PHE A 172 9.91 -2.66 -38.91
C PHE A 172 9.97 -1.21 -38.35
N ASP A 173 11.13 -0.56 -38.42
CA ASP A 173 11.38 0.83 -37.96
C ASP A 173 11.20 1.09 -36.45
N GLN A 174 11.65 0.17 -35.60
CA GLN A 174 11.71 0.39 -34.15
C GLN A 174 13.11 0.85 -33.71
N GLY A 175 13.16 1.91 -32.88
CA GLY A 175 14.39 2.32 -32.20
C GLY A 175 14.78 1.34 -31.08
N SER A 176 16.07 1.13 -30.88
CA SER A 176 16.64 0.33 -29.80
C SER A 176 16.65 1.12 -28.48
N ILE A 177 16.69 0.41 -27.35
CA ILE A 177 16.99 1.02 -26.06
C ILE A 177 18.39 1.66 -26.05
N LEU A 178 19.31 1.15 -26.89
CA LEU A 178 20.65 1.72 -27.03
C LEU A 178 20.62 3.10 -27.68
N ASP A 179 19.65 3.42 -28.55
CA ASP A 179 19.46 4.78 -29.09
C ASP A 179 19.28 5.80 -27.96
N TYR A 180 18.42 5.47 -26.99
CA TYR A 180 18.19 6.31 -25.81
C TYR A 180 19.47 6.53 -25.01
N TYR A 181 20.26 5.48 -24.78
CA TYR A 181 21.51 5.62 -24.03
C TYR A 181 22.60 6.34 -24.83
N VAL A 182 22.62 6.20 -26.15
CA VAL A 182 23.52 6.98 -27.02
C VAL A 182 23.23 8.47 -26.92
N ASP A 183 21.96 8.87 -26.94
CA ASP A 183 21.57 10.27 -26.72
C ASP A 183 22.04 10.79 -25.35
N VAL A 184 21.83 10.00 -24.30
CA VAL A 184 22.31 10.32 -22.94
C VAL A 184 23.84 10.47 -22.93
N TYR A 185 24.58 9.54 -23.55
CA TYR A 185 26.04 9.57 -23.59
C TYR A 185 26.57 10.77 -24.37
N ASN A 186 25.88 11.17 -25.43
CA ASN A 186 26.23 12.34 -26.22
C ASN A 186 25.94 13.67 -25.51
N ASP A 187 24.95 13.71 -24.60
CA ASP A 187 24.61 14.90 -23.82
C ASP A 187 25.52 15.09 -22.58
N ILE A 188 25.75 14.02 -21.81
CA ILE A 188 26.42 14.09 -20.50
C ILE A 188 27.72 13.29 -20.40
N GLY A 189 28.13 12.57 -21.45
CA GLY A 189 29.22 11.59 -21.39
C GLY A 189 28.78 10.26 -20.77
N VAL A 190 29.73 9.34 -20.53
CA VAL A 190 29.43 8.03 -19.92
C VAL A 190 28.87 8.23 -18.50
N PRO A 191 27.58 7.88 -18.25
CA PRO A 191 26.98 8.01 -16.93
C PRO A 191 27.61 7.01 -15.94
N GLY A 192 27.62 7.37 -14.66
CA GLY A 192 27.98 6.41 -13.61
C GLY A 192 26.85 5.44 -13.28
N GLY A 193 27.17 4.33 -12.60
CA GLY A 193 26.18 3.36 -12.13
C GLY A 193 25.82 2.31 -13.19
N THR A 194 24.59 1.80 -13.15
CA THR A 194 24.12 0.77 -14.09
C THR A 194 24.09 1.24 -15.53
N ASP A 195 23.94 2.55 -15.74
CA ASP A 195 23.77 3.13 -17.07
C ASP A 195 25.12 3.27 -17.79
N GLY A 196 26.24 3.21 -17.06
CA GLY A 196 27.60 3.10 -17.61
C GLY A 196 27.96 1.67 -18.07
N LEU A 197 27.17 0.65 -17.69
CA LEU A 197 27.46 -0.74 -18.04
C LEU A 197 27.40 -0.98 -19.55
N PHE A 198 26.64 -0.19 -20.30
CA PHE A 198 26.59 -0.29 -21.77
C PHE A 198 27.93 0.10 -22.40
N PHE A 199 28.65 1.06 -21.81
CA PHE A 199 30.02 1.39 -22.19
C PHE A 199 30.98 0.25 -21.82
N ASP A 200 30.92 -0.22 -20.57
CA ASP A 200 31.82 -1.26 -20.05
C ASP A 200 31.66 -2.60 -20.78
N ALA A 201 30.45 -2.89 -21.28
CA ALA A 201 30.12 -4.06 -22.08
C ALA A 201 30.46 -3.89 -23.58
N PHE A 202 31.06 -2.77 -23.99
CA PHE A 202 31.35 -2.42 -25.38
C PHE A 202 30.11 -2.40 -26.29
N LEU A 203 28.92 -2.18 -25.73
CA LEU A 203 27.69 -2.03 -26.50
C LEU A 203 27.59 -0.61 -27.10
N ILE A 204 28.06 0.40 -26.35
CA ILE A 204 28.16 1.80 -26.79
C ILE A 204 29.63 2.22 -26.74
N ASN A 205 30.14 2.75 -27.84
CA ASN A 205 31.56 3.06 -28.03
C ASN A 205 31.75 4.49 -28.57
N PRO A 206 32.92 5.11 -28.31
CA PRO A 206 33.22 6.42 -28.88
C PRO A 206 33.53 6.30 -30.37
N VAL A 207 33.04 7.25 -31.18
CA VAL A 207 33.21 7.24 -32.64
C VAL A 207 34.24 8.25 -33.13
N SER A 208 34.84 7.98 -34.30
CA SER A 208 35.79 8.89 -34.95
C SER A 208 35.09 10.17 -35.39
N GLY A 209 35.32 11.26 -34.66
CA GLY A 209 34.62 12.54 -34.84
C GLY A 209 34.10 13.15 -33.53
N GLY A 210 34.16 12.39 -32.44
CA GLY A 210 33.59 12.78 -31.14
C GLY A 210 32.16 12.25 -30.99
N GLY A 211 31.75 12.04 -29.74
CA GLY A 211 30.48 11.41 -29.41
C GLY A 211 30.55 9.89 -29.26
N TYR A 212 29.39 9.29 -29.04
CA TYR A 212 29.16 7.88 -28.79
C TYR A 212 28.14 7.33 -29.78
N ASP A 213 28.31 6.07 -30.15
CA ASP A 213 27.38 5.33 -30.99
C ASP A 213 27.37 3.85 -30.56
N TYR A 214 26.31 3.13 -30.93
CA TYR A 214 26.14 1.72 -30.61
C TYR A 214 26.27 0.87 -31.87
N SER A 215 26.79 -0.35 -31.73
CA SER A 215 26.97 -1.26 -32.88
C SER A 215 26.02 -2.44 -32.80
N PRO A 216 24.87 -2.35 -33.49
CA PRO A 216 24.29 -3.50 -34.18
C PRO A 216 23.83 -3.10 -35.59
N ASN A 217 24.30 -3.82 -36.61
CA ASN A 217 23.72 -3.80 -37.95
C ASN A 217 22.34 -4.48 -37.88
N ALA A 218 21.30 -3.73 -37.51
CA ALA A 218 19.91 -4.17 -37.67
C ALA A 218 19.29 -3.32 -38.77
N THR A 219 19.43 -3.80 -39.99
CA THR A 219 18.93 -3.17 -41.22
C THR A 219 17.50 -3.60 -41.56
N LEU A 220 16.95 -4.58 -40.83
CA LEU A 220 15.67 -5.22 -41.15
C LEU A 220 14.60 -5.00 -40.08
N ALA A 221 14.54 -5.83 -39.04
CA ALA A 221 13.51 -5.75 -37.99
C ALA A 221 14.14 -5.91 -36.60
N LEU A 222 13.55 -5.23 -35.62
CA LEU A 222 13.89 -5.34 -34.21
C LEU A 222 12.69 -5.97 -33.49
N GLU A 223 12.89 -7.16 -32.92
CA GLU A 223 11.90 -7.71 -31.99
C GLU A 223 12.17 -7.11 -30.60
N LYS A 224 11.14 -6.57 -29.98
CA LYS A 224 11.20 -5.92 -28.68
C LYS A 224 10.16 -6.51 -27.75
N THR A 225 10.62 -6.98 -26.60
CA THR A 225 9.74 -7.51 -25.56
C THR A 225 10.10 -6.89 -24.22
N GLU A 226 9.11 -6.43 -23.48
CA GLU A 226 9.26 -6.13 -22.06
C GLU A 226 8.27 -6.97 -21.27
N LYS A 227 8.75 -7.56 -20.17
CA LYS A 227 7.90 -8.26 -19.22
C LYS A 227 8.23 -7.79 -17.80
N VAL A 228 7.22 -7.27 -17.13
CA VAL A 228 7.25 -6.89 -15.72
C VAL A 228 6.38 -7.86 -14.94
N GLN A 229 7.00 -8.57 -14.00
CA GLN A 229 6.34 -9.51 -13.11
C GLN A 229 6.48 -9.00 -11.69
N ASN A 230 5.35 -8.63 -11.11
CA ASN A 230 5.26 -8.20 -9.73
C ASN A 230 4.63 -9.30 -8.89
N GLU A 231 5.26 -9.61 -7.76
CA GLU A 231 4.76 -10.58 -6.80
C GLU A 231 4.92 -10.03 -5.39
N GLY A 232 3.98 -10.36 -4.52
CA GLY A 232 4.08 -9.93 -3.14
C GLY A 232 2.75 -9.68 -2.48
N THR A 233 2.80 -9.47 -1.17
CA THR A 233 1.64 -9.14 -0.36
C THR A 233 2.02 -8.19 0.77
N MET A 234 1.05 -7.41 1.20
CA MET A 234 1.10 -6.69 2.46
C MET A 234 0.11 -7.35 3.40
N SER A 235 0.59 -7.78 4.57
CA SER A 235 -0.23 -8.46 5.58
C SER A 235 -0.03 -7.84 6.95
N GLN A 236 -1.05 -7.91 7.78
CA GLN A 236 -1.07 -7.41 9.14
C GLN A 236 -1.44 -8.53 10.10
N ILE A 237 -0.65 -8.68 11.17
CA ILE A 237 -1.08 -9.44 12.34
C ILE A 237 -1.67 -8.45 13.33
N GLY A 238 -2.94 -8.63 13.68
CA GLY A 238 -3.70 -7.75 14.56
C GLY A 238 -4.01 -8.41 15.90
N PHE A 239 -3.86 -7.64 16.98
CA PHE A 239 -4.28 -7.99 18.33
C PHE A 239 -5.19 -6.89 18.85
N SER A 240 -6.40 -7.25 19.25
CA SER A 240 -7.41 -6.24 19.56
C SER A 240 -8.32 -6.66 20.69
N TYR A 241 -8.79 -5.67 21.43
CA TYR A 241 -9.78 -5.86 22.48
C TYR A 241 -10.90 -4.84 22.32
N GLY A 242 -12.14 -5.29 22.40
CA GLY A 242 -13.32 -4.43 22.42
C GLY A 242 -14.23 -4.74 23.60
N GLY A 243 -14.78 -3.69 24.21
CA GLY A 243 -15.70 -3.76 25.33
C GLY A 243 -17.04 -3.12 25.02
N ASN A 244 -18.09 -3.62 25.66
CA ASN A 244 -19.46 -3.14 25.52
C ASN A 244 -19.98 -2.60 26.85
N TYR A 245 -20.31 -1.30 26.87
CA TYR A 245 -20.93 -0.62 28.00
C TYR A 245 -22.40 -0.35 27.70
N LYS A 246 -23.29 -1.01 28.46
CA LYS A 246 -24.75 -0.90 28.42
C LYS A 246 -25.39 -1.09 27.04
N ASN A 247 -24.74 -1.78 26.09
CA ASN A 247 -25.15 -1.86 24.68
C ASN A 247 -25.31 -0.49 24.01
N LYS A 248 -24.69 0.56 24.57
CA LYS A 248 -24.80 1.94 24.08
C LYS A 248 -23.46 2.50 23.64
N LEU A 249 -22.41 2.16 24.37
CA LEU A 249 -21.06 2.61 24.09
C LEU A 249 -20.17 1.39 23.87
N PHE A 250 -19.51 1.37 22.73
CA PHE A 250 -18.53 0.37 22.37
C PHE A 250 -17.17 1.06 22.29
N ILE A 251 -16.18 0.51 22.99
CA ILE A 251 -14.81 1.01 22.96
C ILE A 251 -13.87 -0.13 22.62
N GLY A 252 -12.76 0.17 21.97
CA GLY A 252 -11.76 -0.82 21.70
C GLY A 252 -10.40 -0.22 21.39
N ALA A 253 -9.38 -1.04 21.51
CA ALA A 253 -8.01 -0.71 21.17
C ALA A 253 -7.40 -1.89 20.40
N SER A 254 -6.48 -1.57 19.48
CA SER A 254 -5.79 -2.56 18.66
C SER A 254 -4.31 -2.21 18.53
N ILE A 255 -3.50 -3.24 18.34
CA ILE A 255 -2.12 -3.15 17.90
C ILE A 255 -1.99 -4.06 16.68
N GLY A 256 -1.46 -3.50 15.59
CA GLY A 256 -1.23 -4.23 14.35
C GLY A 256 0.23 -4.16 13.94
N ILE A 257 0.82 -5.30 13.58
CA ILE A 257 2.16 -5.39 13.01
C ILE A 257 2.01 -5.67 11.52
N ASN A 258 2.50 -4.75 10.69
CA ASN A 258 2.46 -4.88 9.24
C ASN A 258 3.76 -5.53 8.73
N SER A 259 3.62 -6.43 7.77
CA SER A 259 4.71 -7.05 7.02
C SER A 259 4.45 -6.85 5.54
N ILE A 260 5.46 -6.39 4.82
CA ILE A 260 5.42 -6.19 3.37
C ILE A 260 6.44 -7.12 2.74
N SER A 261 6.02 -7.84 1.71
CA SER A 261 6.91 -8.58 0.82
C SER A 261 6.56 -8.17 -0.60
N TYR A 262 7.54 -7.69 -1.34
CA TYR A 262 7.39 -7.25 -2.72
C TYR A 262 8.65 -7.65 -3.49
N SER A 263 8.46 -8.22 -4.67
CA SER A 263 9.51 -8.46 -5.66
C SER A 263 9.00 -8.04 -7.02
N SER A 264 9.83 -7.30 -7.74
CA SER A 264 9.63 -7.00 -9.16
C SER A 264 10.76 -7.60 -9.96
N THR A 265 10.40 -8.35 -11.00
CA THR A 265 11.33 -8.78 -12.03
C THR A 265 10.93 -8.12 -13.34
N LYS A 266 11.85 -7.34 -13.90
CA LYS A 266 11.71 -6.73 -15.22
C LYS A 266 12.73 -7.36 -16.16
N THR A 267 12.24 -7.95 -17.23
CA THR A 267 13.05 -8.47 -18.33
C THR A 267 12.73 -7.66 -19.57
N TYR A 268 13.76 -7.17 -20.24
CA TYR A 268 13.65 -6.44 -21.49
C TYR A 268 14.57 -7.10 -22.52
N ASP A 269 13.99 -7.49 -23.65
CA ASP A 269 14.66 -8.24 -24.70
C ASP A 269 14.56 -7.46 -26.03
N GLU A 270 15.70 -7.37 -26.72
CA GLU A 270 15.81 -6.84 -28.08
C GLU A 270 16.54 -7.84 -28.98
N GLU A 271 15.88 -8.33 -30.02
CA GLU A 271 16.50 -9.19 -31.04
C GLU A 271 16.72 -8.40 -32.34
N PHE A 272 17.98 -8.27 -32.73
CA PHE A 272 18.44 -7.59 -33.92
C PHE A 272 18.61 -8.58 -35.07
N LEU A 273 17.98 -8.29 -36.22
CA LEU A 273 18.11 -9.06 -37.46
C LEU A 273 19.02 -8.33 -38.46
N ASP A 274 20.16 -8.95 -38.80
CA ASP A 274 21.10 -8.46 -39.83
C ASP A 274 20.70 -8.94 -41.24
N ASP A 275 21.21 -8.28 -42.28
CA ASP A 275 21.04 -8.59 -43.71
C ASP A 275 21.42 -10.05 -44.06
N ASN A 276 22.29 -10.67 -43.25
CA ASN A 276 22.70 -12.07 -43.39
C ASN A 276 21.79 -13.06 -42.65
N ASN A 277 20.64 -12.60 -42.17
CA ASN A 277 19.67 -13.38 -41.40
C ASN A 277 20.26 -13.99 -40.11
N GLN A 278 21.31 -13.34 -39.57
CA GLN A 278 21.87 -13.63 -38.26
C GLN A 278 21.11 -12.83 -37.20
N THR A 279 20.89 -13.42 -36.03
CA THR A 279 20.21 -12.76 -34.92
C THR A 279 21.18 -12.46 -33.78
N SER A 280 21.05 -11.27 -33.20
CA SER A 280 21.76 -10.88 -31.97
C SER A 280 20.74 -10.50 -30.91
N LEU A 281 20.89 -11.03 -29.70
CA LEU A 281 19.94 -10.81 -28.60
C LEU A 281 20.59 -9.94 -27.50
N LEU A 282 19.97 -8.82 -27.20
CA LEU A 282 20.24 -8.00 -26.02
C LEU A 282 19.19 -8.30 -24.95
N VAL A 283 19.62 -8.75 -23.78
CA VAL A 283 18.75 -9.00 -22.62
C VAL A 283 19.16 -8.09 -21.47
N LEU A 284 18.21 -7.31 -20.97
CA LEU A 284 18.36 -6.54 -19.75
C LEU A 284 17.47 -7.13 -18.67
N TYR A 285 18.10 -7.58 -17.59
CA TYR A 285 17.44 -8.19 -16.45
C TYR A 285 17.59 -7.30 -15.21
N LYS A 286 16.47 -6.90 -14.62
CA LYS A 286 16.43 -6.15 -13.36
C LYS A 286 15.52 -6.85 -12.36
N LYS A 287 16.06 -7.11 -11.18
CA LYS A 287 15.31 -7.62 -10.03
C LYS A 287 15.41 -6.64 -8.87
N THR A 288 14.27 -6.26 -8.30
CA THR A 288 14.14 -5.39 -7.12
C THR A 288 13.24 -6.04 -6.09
#